data_AF-R6JMP8-F1
#
_entry.id   AF-R6JMP8-F1
#
_cell.length_a   1.000
_cell.length_b   1.000
_cell.length_c   1.000
_cell.angle_alpha   90.00
_cell.angle_beta   90.00
_cell.angle_gamma   90.00
#
_symmetry.space_group_name_H-M   'P 1'
#
loop_
_entity.id
_entity.type
_entity.pdbx_description
1 polymer ?
#
loop_
_entity_poly.entity_id
_entity_poly.type
_entity_poly.pdbx_seq_one_letter_code
_entity_poly.pdbx_strand_id
1 'polypeptide(L)'
;MSNVRPQLKVLIVDDSELNREMLGSMLGDEYEIVEAENGAQAVDILRENASNLSLVLLDIQMPQMDGFEVLIHMNRFHCIDMIPVIMISSEISPQFIERAYELGATDYIARPYNTAIVRRRVANVILSFAKQRQMMEIITHQISKKEKDNRLMLSILSHIVEFRNGESGLHVLHINLITDLLLRQLMLKTDRNKMTNEDISLISMASALHDIGKISVPEEILNKPGRLTAEEFRIMQGHSMAGANLLMDLPIDRNEPLLKTAYEICRWHHERYDGRGYPDGLKGDAIPLSAQVVALADVYDALTSERCYKPAYSHDAAMKMILDGQCGAFQPLLLECLRDIGDTLEQELTVQNMLEAENTPKETSHITEQLQHYGLGDSERLLRQRSYEQQHFRFLLDKTEEIFFNYAVEPSILCFNQYGAEHLSIGNDLFQPLENGNLLRCIDKDVLNRIVEKVQEATPAQPDFQMDVPLTIKQENQWFHGIFHVIWTNENVKHYAGVMGKLRKIDQNHMPDTERT
;
A
#
# COMPACT_ATOMS: atom_id res chain seq x y z
N MET A 1 34.24 -9.07 20.67
CA MET A 1 33.24 -8.13 20.11
C MET A 1 31.89 -8.56 20.63
N SER A 2 31.35 -7.79 21.56
CA SER A 2 30.09 -8.06 22.26
C SER A 2 28.93 -7.99 21.28
N ASN A 3 28.23 -9.13 21.10
CA ASN A 3 26.91 -9.19 20.49
C ASN A 3 25.95 -8.40 21.38
N VAL A 4 25.78 -7.10 21.12
CA VAL A 4 24.74 -6.30 21.77
C VAL A 4 23.41 -6.72 21.12
N ARG A 5 22.68 -7.64 21.77
CA ARG A 5 21.26 -7.82 21.47
C ARG A 5 20.56 -6.51 21.81
N PRO A 6 19.64 -5.99 20.97
CA PRO A 6 18.83 -4.83 21.35
C PRO A 6 18.10 -5.16 22.66
N GLN A 7 18.27 -4.31 23.66
CA GLN A 7 17.65 -4.48 24.96
C GLN A 7 16.16 -4.18 24.82
N LEU A 8 15.31 -5.10 25.28
CA LEU A 8 13.85 -4.97 25.16
C LEU A 8 13.38 -3.80 26.02
N LYS A 9 12.55 -2.91 25.47
CA LYS A 9 12.06 -1.74 26.22
C LYS A 9 10.72 -2.01 26.89
N VAL A 10 10.60 -1.67 28.17
CA VAL A 10 9.36 -1.79 28.94
C VAL A 10 8.95 -0.41 29.41
N LEU A 11 7.73 0.02 29.05
CA LEU A 11 7.15 1.25 29.56
C LEU A 11 6.43 0.96 30.88
N ILE A 12 6.80 1.66 31.95
CA ILE A 12 6.14 1.60 33.25
C ILE A 12 5.38 2.89 33.48
N VAL A 13 4.07 2.78 33.64
CA VAL A 13 3.15 3.90 33.83
C VAL A 13 2.51 3.79 35.21
N ASP A 14 2.90 4.67 36.13
CA ASP A 14 2.40 4.71 37.51
C ASP A 14 2.63 6.12 38.05
N ASP A 15 1.70 6.67 38.83
CA ASP A 15 1.78 8.03 39.36
C ASP A 15 2.82 8.19 40.47
N SER A 16 3.16 7.10 41.15
CA SER A 16 4.15 7.08 42.22
C SER A 16 5.54 6.67 41.71
N GLU A 17 6.49 7.58 41.84
CA GLU A 17 7.91 7.38 41.54
C GLU A 17 8.48 6.12 42.21
N LEU A 18 8.13 5.90 43.48
CA LEU A 18 8.58 4.73 44.24
C LEU A 18 8.11 3.41 43.62
N ASN A 19 6.92 3.38 43.03
CA ASN A 19 6.41 2.18 42.36
C ASN A 19 7.15 1.92 41.04
N ARG A 20 7.45 2.98 40.28
CA ARG A 20 8.21 2.89 39.03
C ARG A 20 9.63 2.38 39.29
N GLU A 21 10.33 2.97 40.27
CA GLU A 21 11.65 2.51 40.70
C GLU A 21 11.63 1.06 41.20
N MET A 22 10.62 0.69 42.00
CA MET A 22 10.46 -0.67 42.50
C MET A 22 10.26 -1.66 41.35
N LEU A 23 9.34 -1.40 40.42
CA LEU A 23 9.09 -2.28 39.26
C LEU A 23 10.31 -2.34 38.34
N GLY A 24 10.98 -1.21 38.10
CA GLY A 24 12.23 -1.15 37.35
C GLY A 24 13.32 -2.03 37.99
N SER A 25 13.52 -1.92 39.31
CA SER A 25 14.48 -2.75 40.04
C SER A 25 14.13 -4.24 40.03
N MET A 26 12.83 -4.58 39.98
CA MET A 26 12.38 -5.97 39.87
C MET A 26 12.69 -6.58 38.51
N LEU A 27 12.61 -5.78 37.43
CA LEU A 27 12.95 -6.21 36.08
C LEU A 27 14.46 -6.32 35.87
N GLY A 28 15.24 -5.47 36.57
CA GLY A 28 16.70 -5.45 36.54
C GLY A 28 17.26 -5.07 35.17
N ASP A 29 18.54 -5.37 34.94
CA ASP A 29 19.27 -4.97 33.72
C ASP A 29 18.87 -5.76 32.45
N GLU A 30 17.82 -6.57 32.49
CA GLU A 30 17.35 -7.34 31.33
C GLU A 30 16.54 -6.49 30.34
N TYR A 31 15.98 -5.39 30.82
CA TYR A 31 15.08 -4.51 30.06
C TYR A 31 15.54 -3.06 30.17
N GLU A 32 15.35 -2.30 29.10
CA GLU A 32 15.47 -0.84 29.14
C GLU A 32 14.14 -0.29 29.64
N ILE A 33 14.16 0.42 30.76
CA ILE A 33 12.95 0.95 31.38
C ILE A 33 12.68 2.36 30.87
N VAL A 34 11.47 2.56 30.36
CA VAL A 34 10.91 3.88 30.04
C VAL A 34 9.82 4.15 31.07
N GLU A 35 9.74 5.35 31.60
CA GLU A 35 8.80 5.70 32.67
C GLU A 35 7.81 6.78 32.23
N ALA A 36 6.58 6.68 32.73
CA ALA A 36 5.58 7.72 32.64
C ALA A 36 4.84 7.88 33.99
N GLU A 37 4.56 9.12 34.38
CA GLU A 37 3.92 9.47 35.64
C GLU A 37 2.39 9.58 35.56
N ASN A 38 1.81 9.51 34.35
CA ASN A 38 0.38 9.54 34.12
C ASN A 38 0.01 8.97 32.74
N GLY A 39 -1.29 8.75 32.52
CA GLY A 39 -1.78 8.20 31.25
C GLY A 39 -1.56 9.12 30.04
N ALA A 40 -1.55 10.44 30.21
CA ALA A 40 -1.34 11.37 29.11
C ALA A 40 0.11 11.27 28.58
N GLN A 41 1.09 11.28 29.48
CA GLN A 41 2.50 11.06 29.14
C GLN A 41 2.72 9.67 28.53
N ALA A 42 2.05 8.64 29.04
CA ALA A 42 2.13 7.30 28.45
C ALA A 42 1.64 7.28 27.00
N VAL A 43 0.52 7.96 26.72
CA VAL A 43 -0.01 8.09 25.36
C VAL A 43 0.96 8.85 24.45
N ASP A 44 1.61 9.90 24.94
CA ASP A 44 2.61 10.64 24.17
C ASP A 44 3.83 9.76 23.83
N ILE A 45 4.34 9.00 24.81
CA ILE A 45 5.43 8.02 24.59
C ILE A 45 4.99 6.94 23.61
N LEU A 46 3.77 6.42 23.71
CA LEU A 46 3.24 5.44 22.76
C LEU A 46 3.16 6.01 21.35
N ARG A 47 2.83 7.29 21.17
CA ARG A 47 2.83 7.94 19.85
C ARG A 47 4.22 8.09 19.26
N GLU A 48 5.19 8.47 20.08
CA GLU A 48 6.56 8.73 19.62
C GLU A 48 7.40 7.46 19.45
N ASN A 49 7.17 6.44 20.29
CA ASN A 49 8.08 5.30 20.46
C ASN A 49 7.41 3.91 20.40
N ALA A 50 6.15 3.80 19.95
CA ALA A 50 5.43 2.51 19.91
C ALA A 50 6.23 1.35 19.29
N SER A 51 6.93 1.60 18.17
CA SER A 51 7.69 0.57 17.45
C SER A 51 8.88 -0.02 18.23
N ASN A 52 9.35 0.69 19.27
CA ASN A 52 10.50 0.31 20.08
C ASN A 52 10.11 -0.29 21.44
N LEU A 53 8.83 -0.27 21.80
CA LEU A 53 8.33 -0.81 23.07
C LEU A 53 7.97 -2.30 22.93
N SER A 54 8.33 -3.09 23.92
CA SER A 54 8.06 -4.54 23.98
C SER A 54 6.89 -4.89 24.91
N LEU A 55 6.59 -4.02 25.88
CA LEU A 55 5.53 -4.21 26.86
C LEU A 55 5.18 -2.87 27.53
N VAL A 56 3.92 -2.69 27.91
CA VAL A 56 3.50 -1.65 28.86
C VAL A 56 3.05 -2.29 30.17
N LEU A 57 3.58 -1.79 31.28
CA LEU A 57 3.08 -2.01 32.63
C LEU A 57 2.27 -0.78 33.03
N LEU A 58 0.96 -0.94 33.21
CA LEU A 58 0.03 0.18 33.30
C LEU A 58 -0.77 0.16 34.61
N ASP A 59 -0.58 1.17 35.45
CA ASP A 59 -1.44 1.35 36.62
C ASP A 59 -2.86 1.80 36.21
N ILE A 60 -3.85 1.46 37.03
CA ILE A 60 -5.25 1.86 36.80
C ILE A 60 -5.49 3.29 37.28
N GLN A 61 -5.03 3.64 38.47
CA GLN A 61 -5.40 4.88 39.16
C GLN A 61 -4.29 5.90 39.04
N MET A 62 -4.43 6.81 38.08
CA MET A 62 -3.45 7.86 37.82
C MET A 62 -4.16 9.20 37.59
N PRO A 63 -3.51 10.34 37.90
CA PRO A 63 -4.06 11.65 37.61
C PRO A 63 -4.10 11.93 36.11
N GLN A 64 -4.93 12.90 35.71
CA GLN A 64 -5.15 13.36 34.33
C GLN A 64 -5.82 12.35 33.39
N MET A 65 -5.27 11.14 33.27
CA MET A 65 -5.80 10.06 32.44
C MET A 65 -5.54 8.72 33.13
N ASP A 66 -6.61 7.95 33.34
CA ASP A 66 -6.55 6.66 34.00
C ASP A 66 -6.09 5.52 33.07
N GLY A 67 -5.74 4.37 33.63
CA GLY A 67 -5.25 3.23 32.84
C GLY A 67 -6.26 2.67 31.84
N PHE A 68 -7.56 2.77 32.11
CA PHE A 68 -8.58 2.34 31.16
C PHE A 68 -8.70 3.31 29.98
N GLU A 69 -8.57 4.61 30.23
CA GLU A 69 -8.53 5.63 29.18
C GLU A 69 -7.33 5.44 28.26
N VAL A 70 -6.16 5.05 28.80
CA VAL A 70 -4.99 4.67 27.99
C VAL A 70 -5.30 3.45 27.13
N LEU A 71 -5.93 2.39 27.67
CA LEU A 71 -6.33 1.22 26.86
C LEU A 71 -7.33 1.58 25.76
N ILE A 72 -8.30 2.45 26.03
CA ILE A 72 -9.25 2.95 25.02
C ILE A 72 -8.50 3.70 23.92
N HIS A 73 -7.50 4.52 24.28
CA HIS A 73 -6.64 5.20 23.34
C HIS A 73 -5.85 4.21 22.48
N MET A 74 -5.22 3.21 23.08
CA MET A 74 -4.47 2.17 22.37
C MET A 74 -5.34 1.35 21.41
N ASN A 75 -6.59 1.05 21.76
CA ASN A 75 -7.54 0.39 20.85
C ASN A 75 -7.90 1.29 19.67
N ARG A 76 -8.19 2.57 19.92
CA ARG A 76 -8.58 3.53 18.88
C ARG A 76 -7.50 3.71 17.81
N PHE A 77 -6.23 3.59 18.19
CA PHE A 77 -5.08 3.76 17.29
C PHE A 77 -4.36 2.44 16.97
N HIS A 78 -4.96 1.28 17.28
CA HIS A 78 -4.41 -0.05 17.02
C HIS A 78 -3.01 -0.32 17.62
N CYS A 79 -2.58 0.45 18.63
CA CYS A 79 -1.33 0.20 19.35
C CYS A 79 -1.40 -1.09 20.18
N ILE A 80 -2.60 -1.46 20.64
CA ILE A 80 -2.85 -2.67 21.43
C ILE A 80 -2.56 -3.96 20.64
N ASP A 81 -2.67 -3.90 19.31
CA ASP A 81 -2.39 -5.03 18.40
C ASP A 81 -0.88 -5.25 18.19
N MET A 82 -0.05 -4.30 18.65
CA MET A 82 1.40 -4.30 18.45
C MET A 82 2.19 -4.38 19.76
N ILE A 83 1.61 -3.95 20.88
CA ILE A 83 2.30 -3.88 22.17
C ILE A 83 1.39 -4.49 23.24
N PRO A 84 1.82 -5.57 23.90
CA PRO A 84 1.05 -6.14 24.99
C PRO A 84 1.05 -5.21 26.21
N VAL A 85 -0.07 -5.20 26.94
CA VAL A 85 -0.25 -4.39 28.15
C VAL A 85 -0.52 -5.33 29.33
N ILE A 86 0.22 -5.15 30.42
CA ILE A 86 -0.08 -5.78 31.70
C ILE A 86 -0.59 -4.70 32.62
N MET A 87 -1.84 -4.84 33.07
CA MET A 87 -2.40 -3.96 34.08
C MET A 87 -1.78 -4.27 35.43
N ILE A 88 -1.50 -3.22 36.20
CA ILE A 88 -0.99 -3.32 37.55
C ILE A 88 -1.91 -2.55 38.48
N SER A 89 -2.37 -3.13 39.59
CA SER A 89 -3.18 -2.37 40.55
C SER A 89 -3.29 -3.01 41.92
N SER A 90 -3.66 -2.20 42.92
CA SER A 90 -4.13 -2.68 44.22
C SER A 90 -5.59 -3.14 44.18
N GLU A 91 -6.36 -2.72 43.18
CA GLU A 91 -7.73 -3.15 42.99
C GLU A 91 -7.74 -4.61 42.52
N ILE A 92 -8.56 -5.46 43.14
CA ILE A 92 -8.61 -6.90 42.82
C ILE A 92 -10.04 -7.39 42.64
N SER A 93 -11.04 -6.50 42.64
CA SER A 93 -12.41 -6.93 42.40
C SER A 93 -12.57 -7.43 40.96
N PRO A 94 -13.34 -8.52 40.75
CA PRO A 94 -13.50 -9.15 39.44
C PRO A 94 -13.93 -8.19 38.34
N GLN A 95 -14.76 -7.19 38.67
CA GLN A 95 -15.30 -6.23 37.71
C GLN A 95 -14.22 -5.39 37.01
N PHE A 96 -13.17 -4.96 37.73
CA PHE A 96 -12.08 -4.20 37.12
C PHE A 96 -11.16 -5.07 36.27
N ILE A 97 -10.93 -6.32 36.71
CA ILE A 97 -10.11 -7.28 35.97
C ILE A 97 -10.80 -7.67 34.65
N GLU A 98 -12.10 -7.98 34.70
CA GLU A 98 -12.91 -8.27 33.52
C GLU A 98 -12.88 -7.10 32.53
N ARG A 99 -13.12 -5.87 33.02
CA ARG A 99 -13.06 -4.65 32.19
C ARG A 99 -11.69 -4.45 31.53
N ALA A 100 -10.59 -4.74 32.23
CA ALA A 100 -9.25 -4.64 31.65
C ALA A 100 -9.06 -5.59 30.47
N TYR A 101 -9.48 -6.85 30.61
CA TYR A 101 -9.41 -7.84 29.54
C TYR A 101 -10.33 -7.50 28.36
N GLU A 102 -11.53 -6.99 28.62
CA GLU A 102 -12.46 -6.52 27.57
C GLU A 102 -11.87 -5.37 26.74
N LEU A 103 -11.03 -4.53 27.37
CA LEU A 103 -10.31 -3.44 26.71
C LEU A 103 -8.96 -3.88 26.13
N GLY A 104 -8.66 -5.18 26.07
CA GLY A 104 -7.49 -5.72 25.37
C GLY A 104 -6.22 -5.84 26.20
N ALA A 105 -6.26 -5.65 27.52
CA ALA A 105 -5.11 -5.95 28.38
C ALA A 105 -4.72 -7.43 28.24
N THR A 106 -3.42 -7.71 28.15
CA THR A 106 -2.89 -9.06 27.98
C THR A 106 -2.86 -9.82 29.30
N ASP A 107 -2.56 -9.13 30.41
CA ASP A 107 -2.48 -9.73 31.73
C ASP A 107 -2.75 -8.72 32.85
N TYR A 108 -2.86 -9.23 34.08
CA TYR A 108 -3.11 -8.45 35.29
C TYR A 108 -2.20 -8.86 36.44
N ILE A 109 -1.58 -7.90 37.11
CA ILE A 109 -0.74 -8.10 38.30
C ILE A 109 -1.29 -7.30 39.48
N ALA A 110 -1.79 -8.02 40.47
CA ALA A 110 -2.24 -7.43 41.73
C ALA A 110 -1.07 -7.08 42.67
N ARG A 111 -1.20 -6.00 43.43
CA ARG A 111 -0.30 -5.66 44.55
C ARG A 111 -0.62 -6.53 45.78
N PRO A 112 0.36 -6.87 46.64
CA PRO A 112 1.78 -6.49 46.59
C PRO A 112 2.60 -7.29 45.56
N TYR A 113 3.62 -6.65 44.98
CA TYR A 113 4.44 -7.26 43.94
C TYR A 113 5.36 -8.35 44.49
N ASN A 114 5.39 -9.48 43.78
CA ASN A 114 6.41 -10.50 43.96
C ASN A 114 7.36 -10.46 42.75
N THR A 115 8.64 -10.18 42.99
CA THR A 115 9.67 -10.03 41.93
C THR A 115 9.70 -11.24 40.99
N ALA A 116 9.61 -12.46 41.52
CA ALA A 116 9.64 -13.67 40.68
C ALA A 116 8.40 -13.79 39.80
N ILE A 117 7.23 -13.36 40.29
CA ILE A 117 5.98 -13.37 39.52
C ILE A 117 6.01 -12.30 38.43
N VAL A 118 6.37 -11.06 38.77
CA VAL A 118 6.44 -9.94 37.81
C VAL A 118 7.38 -10.28 36.66
N ARG A 119 8.63 -10.68 36.97
CA ARG A 119 9.62 -11.05 35.95
C ARG A 119 9.11 -12.17 35.05
N ARG A 120 8.47 -13.20 35.63
CA ARG A 120 7.96 -14.34 34.86
C ARG A 120 6.78 -13.96 33.96
N ARG A 121 5.83 -13.15 34.46
CA ARG A 121 4.68 -12.68 33.67
C ARG A 121 5.14 -11.78 32.52
N VAL A 122 6.01 -10.81 32.81
CA VAL A 122 6.61 -9.91 31.81
C VAL A 122 7.33 -10.70 30.72
N ALA A 123 8.23 -11.61 31.09
CA ALA A 123 8.96 -12.42 30.12
C ALA A 123 8.03 -13.32 29.29
N ASN A 124 7.01 -13.94 29.90
CA ASN A 124 6.07 -14.81 29.22
C ASN A 124 5.17 -14.05 28.23
N VAL A 125 4.71 -12.85 28.60
CA VAL A 125 3.88 -12.00 27.75
C VAL A 125 4.67 -11.51 26.56
N ILE A 126 5.86 -10.95 26.78
CA ILE A 126 6.75 -10.50 25.68
C ILE A 126 7.07 -11.67 24.74
N LEU A 127 7.44 -12.84 25.29
CA LEU A 127 7.78 -14.01 24.47
C LEU A 127 6.57 -14.53 23.68
N SER A 128 5.38 -14.57 24.28
CA SER A 128 4.16 -15.03 23.61
C SER A 128 3.79 -14.09 22.47
N PHE A 129 3.87 -12.78 22.71
CA PHE A 129 3.57 -11.77 21.71
C PHE A 129 4.57 -11.78 20.55
N ALA A 130 5.87 -11.90 20.85
CA ALA A 130 6.91 -12.05 19.84
C ALA A 130 6.70 -13.30 18.97
N LYS A 131 6.31 -14.44 19.56
CA LYS A 131 5.97 -15.66 18.82
C LYS A 131 4.76 -15.47 17.92
N GLN A 132 3.71 -14.80 18.40
CA GLN A 132 2.50 -14.53 17.62
C GLN A 132 2.82 -13.64 16.41
N ARG A 133 3.61 -12.59 16.61
CA ARG A 133 4.07 -11.71 15.53
C ARG A 133 4.90 -12.47 14.50
N GLN A 134 5.89 -13.25 14.94
CA GLN A 134 6.71 -14.07 14.05
C GLN A 134 5.86 -15.08 13.25
N MET A 135 4.87 -15.70 13.88
CA MET A 135 3.95 -16.62 13.20
C MET A 135 3.14 -15.90 12.12
N MET A 136 2.60 -14.72 12.43
CA MET A 136 1.86 -13.92 11.45
C MET A 136 2.75 -13.53 10.27
N GLU A 137 3.99 -13.11 10.52
CA GLU A 137 4.97 -12.80 9.47
C GLU A 137 5.25 -14.01 8.56
N ILE A 138 5.43 -15.20 9.15
CA ILE A 138 5.63 -16.46 8.39
C ILE A 138 4.39 -16.78 7.55
N ILE A 139 3.19 -16.67 8.11
CA ILE A 139 1.93 -16.96 7.40
C ILE A 139 1.75 -16.00 6.24
N THR A 140 1.88 -14.70 6.48
CA THR A 140 1.76 -13.67 5.44
C THR A 140 2.77 -13.91 4.32
N HIS A 141 4.02 -14.23 4.67
CA HIS A 141 5.05 -14.57 3.70
C HIS A 141 4.71 -15.84 2.90
N GLN A 142 4.19 -16.88 3.54
CA GLN A 142 3.78 -18.12 2.87
C GLN A 142 2.60 -17.91 1.92
N ILE A 143 1.62 -17.10 2.31
CA ILE A 143 0.47 -16.76 1.45
C ILE A 143 0.96 -16.00 0.23
N SER A 144 1.71 -14.91 0.42
CA SER A 144 2.26 -14.09 -0.66
C SER A 144 3.14 -14.92 -1.61
N LYS A 145 3.97 -15.83 -1.06
CA LYS A 145 4.77 -16.76 -1.87
C LYS A 145 3.89 -17.73 -2.68
N LYS A 146 2.87 -18.32 -2.07
CA LYS A 146 1.97 -19.27 -2.76
C LYS A 146 1.18 -18.58 -3.88
N GLU A 147 0.69 -17.37 -3.64
CA GLU A 147 0.02 -16.56 -4.66
C GLU A 147 0.96 -16.25 -5.83
N LYS A 148 2.21 -15.88 -5.52
CA LYS A 148 3.24 -15.66 -6.54
C LYS A 148 3.54 -16.92 -7.35
N ASP A 149 3.73 -18.06 -6.69
CA ASP A 149 4.00 -19.34 -7.36
C ASP A 149 2.82 -19.75 -8.27
N ASN A 150 1.59 -19.54 -7.82
CA ASN A 150 0.38 -19.78 -8.62
C ASN A 150 0.31 -18.86 -9.84
N ARG A 151 0.58 -17.56 -9.69
CA ARG A 151 0.63 -16.61 -10.82
C ARG A 151 1.71 -17.00 -11.82
N LEU A 152 2.90 -17.39 -11.35
CA LEU A 152 3.97 -17.86 -12.23
C LEU A 152 3.55 -19.11 -13.02
N MET A 153 2.92 -20.09 -12.38
CA MET A 153 2.39 -21.27 -13.07
C MET A 153 1.39 -20.89 -14.15
N LEU A 154 0.47 -19.96 -13.86
CA LEU A 154 -0.50 -19.47 -14.84
C LEU A 154 0.20 -18.76 -16.00
N SER A 155 1.16 -17.87 -15.73
CA SER A 155 1.95 -17.20 -16.78
C SER A 155 2.70 -18.21 -17.66
N ILE A 156 3.30 -19.26 -17.09
CA ILE A 156 3.98 -20.32 -17.86
C ILE A 156 2.99 -21.06 -18.76
N LEU A 157 1.84 -21.50 -18.21
CA LEU A 157 0.83 -22.21 -18.97
C LEU A 157 0.26 -21.35 -20.10
N SER A 158 0.04 -20.07 -19.83
CA SER A 158 -0.43 -19.11 -20.81
C SER A 158 0.59 -18.90 -21.93
N HIS A 159 1.86 -18.72 -21.57
CA HIS A 159 2.93 -18.55 -22.54
C HIS A 159 3.07 -19.75 -23.47
N ILE A 160 2.84 -20.98 -22.97
CA ILE A 160 2.84 -22.20 -23.80
C ILE A 160 1.72 -22.15 -24.86
N VAL A 161 0.54 -21.64 -24.50
CA VAL A 161 -0.58 -21.48 -25.44
C VAL A 161 -0.28 -20.38 -26.46
N GLU A 162 0.23 -19.23 -26.02
CA GLU A 162 0.58 -18.10 -26.88
C GLU A 162 1.71 -18.41 -27.87
N PHE A 163 2.73 -19.17 -27.44
CA PHE A 163 3.81 -19.60 -28.32
C PHE A 163 3.30 -20.36 -29.55
N ARG A 164 2.20 -21.12 -29.40
CA ARG A 164 1.56 -21.82 -30.51
C ARG A 164 0.78 -20.87 -31.44
N ASN A 165 0.29 -19.75 -30.93
CA ASN A 165 -0.53 -18.76 -31.64
C ASN A 165 0.28 -17.68 -32.36
N GLY A 166 1.61 -17.60 -32.11
CA GLY A 166 2.42 -16.47 -32.58
C GLY A 166 2.06 -15.14 -31.91
N GLU A 167 1.35 -15.18 -30.78
CA GLU A 167 1.05 -14.01 -29.93
C GLU A 167 2.25 -13.72 -29.02
N SER A 168 2.45 -12.45 -28.63
CA SER A 168 3.56 -12.07 -27.75
C SER A 168 3.30 -12.57 -26.33
N GLY A 169 4.36 -12.92 -25.58
CA GLY A 169 4.26 -13.34 -24.18
C GLY A 169 3.68 -12.28 -23.22
N LEU A 170 3.57 -11.03 -23.70
CA LEU A 170 3.05 -9.88 -22.98
C LEU A 170 1.52 -9.83 -22.94
N HIS A 171 0.85 -10.46 -23.92
CA HIS A 171 -0.59 -10.34 -24.11
C HIS A 171 -1.35 -10.74 -22.83
N VAL A 172 -1.10 -11.91 -22.27
CA VAL A 172 -1.73 -12.34 -21.01
C VAL A 172 -1.44 -11.42 -19.83
N LEU A 173 -0.22 -10.87 -19.75
CA LEU A 173 0.12 -9.93 -18.69
C LEU A 173 -0.65 -8.61 -18.85
N HIS A 174 -0.86 -8.14 -20.07
CA HIS A 174 -1.69 -6.97 -20.37
C HIS A 174 -3.16 -7.25 -20.06
N ILE A 175 -3.71 -8.40 -20.48
CA ILE A 175 -5.11 -8.77 -20.17
C ILE A 175 -5.33 -8.80 -18.66
N ASN A 176 -4.39 -9.37 -17.89
CA ASN A 176 -4.45 -9.38 -16.43
C ASN A 176 -4.50 -7.97 -15.84
N LEU A 177 -3.61 -7.08 -16.29
CA LEU A 177 -3.54 -5.69 -15.83
C LEU A 177 -4.79 -4.89 -16.21
N ILE A 178 -5.22 -4.94 -17.48
CA ILE A 178 -6.40 -4.21 -17.96
C ILE A 178 -7.66 -4.66 -17.21
N THR A 179 -7.81 -5.97 -17.00
CA THR A 179 -8.93 -6.55 -16.26
C THR A 179 -8.97 -6.03 -14.82
N ASP A 180 -7.82 -5.99 -14.14
CA ASP A 180 -7.69 -5.49 -12.76
C ASP A 180 -8.07 -4.00 -12.67
N LEU A 181 -7.52 -3.16 -13.54
CA LEU A 181 -7.83 -1.72 -13.58
C LEU A 181 -9.31 -1.45 -13.85
N LEU A 182 -9.91 -2.17 -14.80
CA LEU A 182 -11.34 -2.05 -15.12
C LEU A 182 -12.22 -2.44 -13.94
N LEU A 183 -11.92 -3.53 -13.26
CA LEU A 183 -12.69 -4.01 -12.10
C LEU A 183 -12.58 -3.06 -10.91
N ARG A 184 -11.40 -2.49 -10.65
CA ARG A 184 -11.21 -1.47 -9.60
C ARG A 184 -12.02 -0.23 -9.89
N GLN A 185 -11.98 0.26 -11.13
CA GLN A 185 -12.78 1.42 -11.50
C GLN A 185 -14.28 1.13 -11.43
N LEU A 186 -14.71 -0.08 -11.80
CA LEU A 186 -16.08 -0.52 -11.66
C LEU A 186 -16.52 -0.58 -10.20
N MET A 187 -15.67 -1.09 -9.29
CA MET A 187 -15.93 -1.13 -7.86
C MET A 187 -16.06 0.29 -7.26
N LEU A 188 -15.34 1.29 -7.77
CA LEU A 188 -15.50 2.69 -7.35
C LEU A 188 -16.83 3.31 -7.81
N LYS A 189 -17.35 2.89 -8.97
CA LYS A 189 -18.61 3.39 -9.54
C LYS A 189 -19.85 2.65 -9.05
N THR A 190 -19.69 1.46 -8.49
CA THR A 190 -20.77 0.62 -7.99
C THR A 190 -20.76 0.52 -6.46
N ASP A 191 -21.80 -0.06 -5.89
CA ASP A 191 -21.87 -0.27 -4.45
C ASP A 191 -20.75 -1.22 -4.01
N ARG A 192 -19.85 -0.75 -3.13
CA ARG A 192 -18.68 -1.49 -2.61
C ARG A 192 -19.06 -2.85 -2.02
N ASN A 193 -20.33 -3.06 -1.65
CA ASN A 193 -20.80 -4.32 -1.08
C ASN A 193 -21.02 -5.45 -2.11
N LYS A 194 -20.87 -5.21 -3.42
CA LYS A 194 -21.14 -6.21 -4.47
C LYS A 194 -19.90 -6.91 -5.04
N MET A 195 -18.71 -6.40 -4.78
CA MET A 195 -17.45 -6.94 -5.31
C MET A 195 -16.34 -6.69 -4.29
N THR A 196 -15.56 -7.71 -3.98
CA THR A 196 -14.42 -7.60 -3.06
C THR A 196 -13.08 -7.58 -3.79
N ASN A 197 -12.00 -7.22 -3.10
CA ASN A 197 -10.65 -7.29 -3.67
C ASN A 197 -10.26 -8.72 -4.04
N GLU A 198 -10.78 -9.72 -3.32
CA GLU A 198 -10.60 -11.13 -3.65
C GLU A 198 -11.27 -11.48 -4.98
N ASP A 199 -12.47 -10.96 -5.26
CA ASP A 199 -13.16 -11.16 -6.55
C ASP A 199 -12.34 -10.54 -7.70
N ILE A 200 -11.79 -9.34 -7.50
CA ILE A 200 -10.94 -8.67 -8.49
C ILE A 200 -9.70 -9.53 -8.78
N SER A 201 -9.01 -9.97 -7.73
CA SER A 201 -7.82 -10.82 -7.87
C SER A 201 -8.14 -12.13 -8.60
N LEU A 202 -9.28 -12.75 -8.28
CA LEU A 202 -9.75 -13.99 -8.89
C LEU A 202 -10.03 -13.84 -10.39
N ILE A 203 -10.81 -12.84 -10.79
CA ILE A 203 -11.17 -12.60 -12.19
C ILE A 203 -9.93 -12.24 -13.01
N SER A 204 -9.09 -11.34 -12.49
CA SER A 204 -7.83 -10.98 -13.15
C SER A 204 -6.94 -12.20 -13.31
N MET A 205 -6.77 -13.04 -12.28
CA MET A 205 -5.97 -14.27 -12.36
C MET A 205 -6.54 -15.25 -13.40
N ALA A 206 -7.86 -15.41 -13.44
CA ALA A 206 -8.54 -16.30 -14.38
C ALA A 206 -8.52 -15.79 -15.84
N SER A 207 -8.34 -14.49 -16.08
CA SER A 207 -8.32 -13.91 -17.42
C SER A 207 -7.19 -14.47 -18.29
N ALA A 208 -6.07 -14.89 -17.70
CA ALA A 208 -4.98 -15.56 -18.40
C ALA A 208 -5.42 -16.82 -19.15
N LEU A 209 -6.48 -17.50 -18.68
CA LEU A 209 -6.93 -18.76 -19.25
C LEU A 209 -7.92 -18.60 -20.40
N HIS A 210 -8.36 -17.37 -20.74
CA HIS A 210 -9.45 -17.13 -21.69
C HIS A 210 -9.28 -17.88 -23.02
N ASP A 211 -8.04 -17.99 -23.49
CA ASP A 211 -7.68 -18.58 -24.77
C ASP A 211 -7.05 -19.99 -24.68
N ILE A 212 -7.08 -20.64 -23.52
CA ILE A 212 -6.50 -22.00 -23.35
C ILE A 212 -7.07 -23.03 -24.35
N GLY A 213 -8.32 -22.81 -24.80
CA GLY A 213 -8.98 -23.64 -25.79
C GLY A 213 -8.38 -23.56 -27.21
N LYS A 214 -7.53 -22.56 -27.51
CA LYS A 214 -6.82 -22.47 -28.80
C LYS A 214 -5.93 -23.70 -29.03
N ILE A 215 -5.59 -24.45 -27.98
CA ILE A 215 -4.91 -25.76 -28.10
C ILE A 215 -5.66 -26.77 -28.98
N SER A 216 -6.97 -26.62 -29.14
CA SER A 216 -7.79 -27.50 -29.99
C SER A 216 -7.92 -27.00 -31.44
N VAL A 217 -7.41 -25.81 -31.78
CA VAL A 217 -7.51 -25.22 -33.13
C VAL A 217 -6.35 -25.72 -34.00
N PRO A 218 -6.61 -26.21 -35.23
CA PRO A 218 -5.54 -26.64 -36.16
C PRO A 218 -4.52 -25.53 -36.44
N GLU A 219 -3.24 -25.89 -36.52
CA GLU A 219 -2.13 -24.93 -36.69
C GLU A 219 -2.25 -24.12 -37.98
N GLU A 220 -2.76 -24.73 -39.06
CA GLU A 220 -2.93 -24.07 -40.36
C GLU A 220 -4.01 -22.98 -40.34
N ILE A 221 -4.96 -23.07 -39.40
CA ILE A 221 -6.00 -22.06 -39.18
C ILE A 221 -5.48 -21.01 -38.19
N LEU A 222 -4.85 -21.46 -37.11
CA LEU A 222 -4.35 -20.62 -36.03
C LEU A 222 -3.27 -19.63 -36.52
N ASN A 223 -2.31 -20.12 -37.30
CA ASN A 223 -1.16 -19.35 -37.81
C ASN A 223 -1.32 -18.93 -39.28
N LYS A 224 -2.57 -18.86 -39.78
CA LYS A 224 -2.83 -18.53 -41.18
C LYS A 224 -2.39 -17.09 -41.50
N PRO A 225 -1.50 -16.87 -42.49
CA PRO A 225 -1.15 -15.53 -42.93
C PRO A 225 -2.28 -14.91 -43.77
N GLY A 226 -3.16 -14.16 -43.11
CA GLY A 226 -4.24 -13.42 -43.75
C GLY A 226 -5.61 -13.62 -43.10
N ARG A 227 -6.68 -13.26 -43.80
CA ARG A 227 -8.05 -13.40 -43.29
C ARG A 227 -8.51 -14.86 -43.34
N LEU A 228 -9.16 -15.31 -42.27
CA LEU A 228 -9.86 -16.58 -42.22
C LEU A 228 -11.09 -16.55 -43.14
N THR A 229 -11.38 -17.67 -43.79
CA THR A 229 -12.66 -17.91 -44.47
C THR A 229 -13.77 -18.11 -43.43
N ALA A 230 -15.03 -18.04 -43.84
CA ALA A 230 -16.16 -18.25 -42.92
C ALA A 230 -16.18 -19.66 -42.29
N GLU A 231 -15.61 -20.66 -42.95
CA GLU A 231 -15.46 -22.01 -42.38
C GLU A 231 -14.33 -22.05 -41.34
N GLU A 232 -13.16 -21.52 -41.69
CA GLU A 232 -12.02 -21.46 -40.78
C GLU A 232 -12.32 -20.60 -39.55
N PHE A 233 -13.08 -19.51 -39.72
CA PHE A 233 -13.52 -18.68 -38.60
C PHE A 233 -14.46 -19.46 -37.67
N ARG A 234 -15.38 -20.29 -38.19
CA ARG A 234 -16.23 -21.15 -37.35
C ARG A 234 -15.42 -22.17 -36.56
N ILE A 235 -14.35 -22.72 -37.14
CA ILE A 235 -13.42 -23.59 -36.41
C ILE A 235 -12.68 -22.81 -35.32
N MET A 236 -12.20 -21.60 -35.63
CA MET A 236 -11.54 -20.71 -34.67
C MET A 236 -12.45 -20.37 -33.49
N GLN A 237 -13.73 -20.03 -33.72
CA GLN A 237 -14.71 -19.73 -32.65
C GLN A 237 -14.86 -20.88 -31.65
N GLY A 238 -14.59 -22.12 -32.09
CA GLY A 238 -14.67 -23.32 -31.26
C GLY A 238 -13.71 -23.35 -30.07
N HIS A 239 -12.66 -22.52 -30.03
CA HIS A 239 -11.74 -22.47 -28.89
C HIS A 239 -12.45 -22.11 -27.58
N SER A 240 -13.44 -21.22 -27.63
CA SER A 240 -14.20 -20.78 -26.45
C SER A 240 -14.85 -21.97 -25.73
N MET A 241 -15.61 -22.78 -26.48
CA MET A 241 -16.24 -24.00 -25.98
C MET A 241 -15.21 -25.08 -25.64
N ALA A 242 -14.13 -25.22 -26.42
CA ALA A 242 -13.07 -26.19 -26.13
C ALA A 242 -12.37 -25.91 -24.79
N GLY A 243 -12.05 -24.65 -24.49
CA GLY A 243 -11.45 -24.23 -23.21
C GLY A 243 -12.41 -24.47 -22.05
N ALA A 244 -13.69 -24.12 -22.21
CA ALA A 244 -14.72 -24.37 -21.22
C ALA A 244 -14.91 -25.88 -20.91
N ASN A 245 -14.87 -26.73 -21.95
CA ASN A 245 -14.96 -28.19 -21.80
C ASN A 245 -13.72 -28.76 -21.11
N LEU A 246 -12.52 -28.30 -21.48
CA LEU A 246 -11.27 -28.71 -20.85
C LEU A 246 -11.31 -28.51 -19.32
N LEU A 247 -11.85 -27.37 -18.89
CA LEU A 247 -12.02 -27.06 -17.46
C LEU A 247 -13.05 -27.97 -16.79
N MET A 248 -14.18 -28.27 -17.46
CA MET A 248 -15.24 -29.13 -16.90
C MET A 248 -14.85 -30.60 -16.78
N ASP A 249 -13.84 -31.05 -17.52
CA ASP A 249 -13.30 -32.41 -17.48
C ASP A 249 -12.30 -32.64 -16.33
N LEU A 250 -11.89 -31.58 -15.62
CA LEU A 250 -11.00 -31.70 -14.47
C LEU A 250 -11.70 -32.45 -13.31
N PRO A 251 -11.02 -33.40 -12.63
CA PRO A 251 -11.59 -34.16 -11.51
C PRO A 251 -11.54 -33.34 -10.20
N ILE A 252 -12.13 -32.15 -10.22
CA ILE A 252 -12.13 -31.15 -9.13
C ILE A 252 -13.57 -30.73 -8.83
N ASP A 253 -13.84 -30.22 -7.62
CA ASP A 253 -15.14 -29.66 -7.29
C ASP A 253 -15.50 -28.51 -8.24
N ARG A 254 -16.68 -28.59 -8.84
CA ARG A 254 -17.22 -27.60 -9.79
C ARG A 254 -17.60 -26.28 -9.12
N ASN A 255 -17.71 -26.28 -7.80
CA ASN A 255 -17.99 -25.08 -7.02
C ASN A 255 -16.72 -24.29 -6.67
N GLU A 256 -15.53 -24.76 -7.05
CA GLU A 256 -14.28 -24.01 -6.86
C GLU A 256 -14.36 -22.65 -7.58
N PRO A 257 -14.22 -21.51 -6.87
CA PRO A 257 -14.42 -20.18 -7.44
C PRO A 257 -13.56 -19.89 -8.68
N LEU A 258 -12.30 -20.33 -8.66
CA LEU A 258 -11.39 -20.18 -9.79
C LEU A 258 -11.85 -20.97 -11.01
N LEU A 259 -12.29 -22.21 -10.81
CA LEU A 259 -12.76 -23.07 -11.90
C LEU A 259 -14.01 -22.48 -12.55
N LYS A 260 -14.97 -22.03 -11.73
CA LYS A 260 -16.19 -21.38 -12.21
C LYS A 260 -15.86 -20.11 -13.00
N THR A 261 -15.02 -19.23 -12.45
CA THR A 261 -14.64 -17.96 -13.09
C THR A 261 -13.90 -18.19 -14.41
N ALA A 262 -12.92 -19.11 -14.42
CA ALA A 262 -12.20 -19.48 -15.63
C ALA A 262 -13.13 -20.09 -16.69
N TYR A 263 -14.09 -20.91 -16.29
CA TYR A 263 -15.10 -21.45 -17.20
C TYR A 263 -15.95 -20.34 -17.85
N GLU A 264 -16.45 -19.40 -17.05
CA GLU A 264 -17.24 -18.27 -17.54
C GLU A 264 -16.44 -17.45 -18.58
N ILE A 265 -15.18 -17.15 -18.27
CA ILE A 265 -14.29 -16.41 -19.16
C ILE A 265 -14.03 -17.19 -20.44
N CYS A 266 -13.52 -18.43 -20.36
CA CYS A 266 -13.24 -19.26 -21.54
C CYS A 266 -14.46 -19.38 -22.46
N ARG A 267 -15.64 -19.63 -21.87
CA ARG A 267 -16.85 -19.84 -22.63
C ARG A 267 -17.38 -18.56 -23.26
N TRP A 268 -17.33 -17.42 -22.56
CA TRP A 268 -18.13 -16.26 -22.92
C TRP A 268 -17.38 -14.95 -23.13
N HIS A 269 -16.04 -14.91 -23.09
CA HIS A 269 -15.28 -13.68 -23.37
C HIS A 269 -15.44 -13.15 -24.82
N HIS A 270 -16.09 -13.91 -25.71
CA HIS A 270 -16.50 -13.45 -27.04
C HIS A 270 -18.00 -13.19 -27.19
N GLU A 271 -18.76 -13.27 -26.10
CA GLU A 271 -20.13 -12.78 -26.07
C GLU A 271 -20.15 -11.26 -26.20
N ARG A 272 -21.20 -10.74 -26.81
CA ARG A 272 -21.37 -9.29 -27.03
C ARG A 272 -22.59 -8.82 -26.29
N TYR A 273 -22.52 -7.64 -25.68
CA TYR A 273 -23.62 -7.10 -24.87
C TYR A 273 -24.94 -6.97 -25.65
N ASP A 274 -24.86 -6.87 -26.98
CA ASP A 274 -26.01 -6.82 -27.90
C ASP A 274 -26.61 -8.19 -28.28
N GLY A 275 -26.00 -9.31 -27.86
CA GLY A 275 -26.44 -10.68 -28.18
C GLY A 275 -25.93 -11.21 -29.52
N ARG A 276 -25.00 -10.52 -30.19
CA ARG A 276 -24.42 -10.94 -31.49
C ARG A 276 -23.09 -11.66 -31.35
N GLY A 277 -22.70 -12.02 -30.12
CA GLY A 277 -21.48 -12.76 -29.82
C GLY A 277 -21.64 -14.27 -29.98
N TYR A 278 -20.67 -15.01 -29.47
CA TYR A 278 -20.63 -16.48 -29.50
C TYR A 278 -20.00 -17.01 -28.20
N PRO A 279 -20.18 -18.29 -27.85
CA PRO A 279 -20.86 -19.37 -28.58
C PRO A 279 -22.38 -19.46 -28.35
N ASP A 280 -22.93 -18.88 -27.29
CA ASP A 280 -24.32 -19.10 -26.85
C ASP A 280 -25.25 -17.94 -27.21
N GLY A 281 -24.72 -16.78 -27.59
CA GLY A 281 -25.49 -15.60 -27.99
C GLY A 281 -26.14 -14.90 -26.79
N LEU A 282 -25.46 -14.91 -25.64
CA LEU A 282 -25.91 -14.24 -24.42
C LEU A 282 -26.02 -12.73 -24.62
N LYS A 283 -27.01 -12.10 -23.98
CA LYS A 283 -27.31 -10.67 -24.14
C LYS A 283 -27.38 -9.95 -22.81
N GLY A 284 -26.79 -8.76 -22.77
CA GLY A 284 -26.80 -7.89 -21.59
C GLY A 284 -26.21 -8.59 -20.36
N ASP A 285 -26.88 -8.44 -19.23
CA ASP A 285 -26.42 -8.97 -17.94
C ASP A 285 -26.56 -10.50 -17.80
N ALA A 286 -27.01 -11.21 -18.85
CA ALA A 286 -26.89 -12.67 -18.93
C ALA A 286 -25.45 -13.13 -19.14
N ILE A 287 -24.57 -12.26 -19.65
CA ILE A 287 -23.14 -12.51 -19.77
C ILE A 287 -22.52 -12.28 -18.38
N PRO A 288 -21.77 -13.22 -17.80
CA PRO A 288 -21.11 -12.99 -16.51
C PRO A 288 -20.15 -11.81 -16.57
N LEU A 289 -20.05 -11.07 -15.46
CA LEU A 289 -19.20 -9.89 -15.38
C LEU A 289 -17.73 -10.21 -15.71
N SER A 290 -17.24 -11.36 -15.24
CA SER A 290 -15.90 -11.88 -15.53
C SER A 290 -15.62 -11.92 -17.04
N ALA A 291 -16.54 -12.48 -17.82
CA ALA A 291 -16.46 -12.54 -19.28
C ALA A 291 -16.60 -11.16 -19.95
N GLN A 292 -17.51 -10.29 -19.47
CA GLN A 292 -17.70 -8.95 -20.03
C GLN A 292 -16.44 -8.08 -19.91
N VAL A 293 -15.77 -8.13 -18.76
CA VAL A 293 -14.54 -7.36 -18.51
C VAL A 293 -13.39 -7.90 -19.36
N VAL A 294 -13.19 -9.21 -19.38
CA VAL A 294 -12.12 -9.83 -20.16
C VAL A 294 -12.31 -9.61 -21.67
N ALA A 295 -13.55 -9.63 -22.16
CA ALA A 295 -13.86 -9.30 -23.56
C ALA A 295 -13.38 -7.90 -23.95
N LEU A 296 -13.58 -6.91 -23.07
CA LEU A 296 -13.13 -5.54 -23.29
C LEU A 296 -11.60 -5.42 -23.22
N ALA A 297 -10.98 -6.11 -22.25
CA ALA A 297 -9.54 -6.16 -22.10
C ALA A 297 -8.86 -6.78 -23.33
N ASP A 298 -9.37 -7.91 -23.83
CA ASP A 298 -8.86 -8.60 -25.01
C ASP A 298 -8.93 -7.72 -26.26
N VAL A 299 -10.07 -7.06 -26.48
CA VAL A 299 -10.23 -6.15 -27.62
C VAL A 299 -9.29 -4.94 -27.53
N TYR A 300 -9.09 -4.38 -26.35
CA TYR A 300 -8.15 -3.28 -26.17
C TYR A 300 -6.72 -3.73 -26.50
N ASP A 301 -6.25 -4.82 -25.88
CA ASP A 301 -4.89 -5.31 -26.12
C ASP A 301 -4.69 -5.73 -27.59
N ALA A 302 -5.68 -6.36 -28.21
CA ALA A 302 -5.63 -6.74 -29.61
C ALA A 302 -5.46 -5.55 -30.57
N LEU A 303 -5.88 -4.34 -30.17
CA LEU A 303 -5.68 -3.12 -30.96
C LEU A 303 -4.32 -2.47 -30.70
N THR A 304 -3.84 -2.50 -29.46
CA THR A 304 -2.61 -1.79 -29.05
C THR A 304 -1.34 -2.63 -29.13
N SER A 305 -1.47 -3.96 -29.31
CA SER A 305 -0.34 -4.88 -29.44
C SER A 305 0.02 -5.15 -30.90
N GLU A 306 1.32 -5.22 -31.21
CA GLU A 306 1.78 -5.63 -32.53
C GLU A 306 1.47 -7.12 -32.77
N ARG A 307 0.89 -7.44 -33.93
CA ARG A 307 0.65 -8.83 -34.36
C ARG A 307 1.31 -9.08 -35.70
N CYS A 308 1.64 -10.34 -36.01
CA CYS A 308 2.33 -10.75 -37.25
C CYS A 308 1.71 -10.20 -38.55
N TYR A 309 0.44 -9.77 -38.52
CA TYR A 309 -0.32 -9.34 -39.69
C TYR A 309 -0.86 -7.90 -39.61
N LYS A 310 -0.66 -7.16 -38.50
CA LYS A 310 -1.15 -5.78 -38.35
C LYS A 310 -0.25 -4.94 -37.43
N PRO A 311 0.09 -3.69 -37.81
CA PRO A 311 0.70 -2.74 -36.89
C PRO A 311 -0.28 -2.38 -35.77
N ALA A 312 0.26 -2.10 -34.58
CA ALA A 312 -0.52 -1.62 -33.44
C ALA A 312 -1.16 -0.25 -33.74
N TYR A 313 -2.37 -0.04 -33.23
CA TYR A 313 -2.97 1.29 -33.14
C TYR A 313 -2.38 2.04 -31.93
N SER A 314 -2.37 3.38 -32.00
CA SER A 314 -2.07 4.18 -30.81
C SER A 314 -3.18 4.01 -29.75
N HIS A 315 -2.84 4.29 -28.49
CA HIS A 315 -3.80 4.33 -27.37
C HIS A 315 -5.07 5.12 -27.74
N ASP A 316 -4.91 6.37 -28.17
CA ASP A 316 -6.02 7.25 -28.57
C ASP A 316 -6.90 6.65 -29.67
N ALA A 317 -6.29 6.01 -30.67
CA ALA A 317 -7.03 5.41 -31.77
C ALA A 317 -7.82 4.18 -31.29
N ALA A 318 -7.21 3.32 -30.48
CA ALA A 318 -7.87 2.15 -29.90
C ALA A 318 -9.06 2.57 -29.00
N MET A 319 -8.83 3.53 -28.10
CA MET A 319 -9.87 4.10 -27.24
C MET A 319 -11.04 4.63 -28.06
N LYS A 320 -10.77 5.43 -29.10
CA LYS A 320 -11.82 5.96 -29.98
C LYS A 320 -12.59 4.86 -30.68
N MET A 321 -11.91 3.85 -31.25
CA MET A 321 -12.56 2.75 -31.96
C MET A 321 -13.51 1.94 -31.05
N ILE A 322 -13.09 1.69 -29.81
CA ILE A 322 -13.89 0.98 -28.81
C ILE A 322 -15.10 1.82 -28.40
N LEU A 323 -14.89 3.09 -28.03
CA LEU A 323 -15.95 3.98 -27.55
C LEU A 323 -16.97 4.34 -28.64
N ASP A 324 -16.54 4.42 -29.90
CA ASP A 324 -17.43 4.64 -31.06
C ASP A 324 -18.19 3.36 -31.48
N GLY A 325 -17.96 2.23 -30.80
CA GLY A 325 -18.66 0.96 -31.06
C GLY A 325 -18.18 0.20 -32.30
N GLN A 326 -16.98 0.50 -32.80
CA GLN A 326 -16.41 -0.15 -33.99
C GLN A 326 -15.93 -1.57 -33.69
N CYS A 327 -15.65 -1.88 -32.42
CA CYS A 327 -15.08 -3.16 -31.99
C CYS A 327 -16.08 -4.12 -31.35
N GLY A 328 -17.36 -3.78 -31.31
CA GLY A 328 -18.38 -4.60 -30.67
C GLY A 328 -19.29 -3.78 -29.77
N ALA A 329 -20.21 -4.48 -29.09
CA ALA A 329 -21.07 -3.87 -28.08
C ALA A 329 -20.61 -4.37 -26.70
N PHE A 330 -20.19 -3.43 -25.86
CA PHE A 330 -19.80 -3.67 -24.47
C PHE A 330 -20.83 -3.04 -23.53
N GLN A 331 -20.79 -3.45 -22.27
CA GLN A 331 -21.62 -2.83 -21.25
C GLN A 331 -21.29 -1.34 -21.12
N PRO A 332 -22.30 -0.44 -21.11
CA PRO A 332 -22.05 1.01 -21.05
C PRO A 332 -21.18 1.43 -19.86
N LEU A 333 -21.40 0.83 -18.68
CA LEU A 333 -20.64 1.15 -17.48
C LEU A 333 -19.16 0.74 -17.61
N LEU A 334 -18.85 -0.36 -18.30
CA LEU A 334 -17.47 -0.77 -18.56
C LEU A 334 -16.77 0.18 -19.53
N LEU A 335 -17.49 0.70 -20.53
CA LEU A 335 -16.96 1.73 -21.43
C LEU A 335 -16.65 3.05 -20.69
N GLU A 336 -17.50 3.42 -19.73
CA GLU A 336 -17.20 4.55 -18.84
C GLU A 336 -15.97 4.28 -17.97
N CYS A 337 -15.84 3.07 -17.41
CA CYS A 337 -14.65 2.68 -16.65
C CYS A 337 -13.39 2.77 -17.51
N LEU A 338 -13.42 2.21 -18.72
CA LEU A 338 -12.30 2.25 -19.67
C LEU A 338 -11.89 3.70 -19.99
N ARG A 339 -12.86 4.58 -20.24
CA ARG A 339 -12.59 6.00 -20.48
C ARG A 339 -11.91 6.66 -19.29
N ASP A 340 -12.38 6.39 -18.08
CA ASP A 340 -11.85 7.02 -16.87
C ASP A 340 -10.43 6.53 -16.52
N ILE A 341 -10.08 5.29 -16.86
CA ILE A 341 -8.73 4.74 -16.62
C ILE A 341 -7.76 4.97 -17.78
N GLY A 342 -8.18 5.61 -18.89
CA GLY A 342 -7.41 5.67 -20.14
C GLY A 342 -5.95 6.09 -19.96
N ASP A 343 -5.72 7.23 -19.29
CA ASP A 343 -4.39 7.78 -19.05
C ASP A 343 -3.52 6.83 -18.20
N THR A 344 -4.09 6.29 -17.11
CA THR A 344 -3.41 5.32 -16.25
C THR A 344 -3.08 4.04 -17.01
N LEU A 345 -4.00 3.59 -17.85
CA LEU A 345 -3.84 2.37 -18.63
C LEU A 345 -2.69 2.50 -19.65
N GLU A 346 -2.56 3.63 -20.33
CA GLU A 346 -1.45 3.89 -21.26
C GLU A 346 -0.10 3.91 -20.53
N GLN A 347 -0.04 4.56 -19.37
CA GLN A 347 1.18 4.65 -18.55
C GLN A 347 1.64 3.27 -18.06
N GLU A 348 0.75 2.48 -17.47
CA GLU A 348 1.06 1.17 -16.91
C GLU A 348 1.53 0.18 -17.98
N LEU A 349 0.85 0.14 -19.14
CA LEU A 349 1.27 -0.71 -20.26
C LEU A 349 2.61 -0.28 -20.85
N THR A 350 2.89 1.02 -20.91
CA THR A 350 4.19 1.53 -21.38
C THR A 350 5.33 1.07 -20.48
N VAL A 351 5.17 1.21 -19.15
CA VAL A 351 6.16 0.72 -18.17
C VAL A 351 6.40 -0.78 -18.33
N GLN A 352 5.33 -1.54 -18.50
CA GLN A 352 5.40 -3.00 -18.63
C GLN A 352 6.13 -3.45 -19.90
N ASN A 353 5.87 -2.78 -21.03
CA ASN A 353 6.58 -3.02 -22.28
C ASN A 353 8.08 -2.67 -22.19
N MET A 354 8.44 -1.58 -21.49
CA MET A 354 9.84 -1.16 -21.31
C MET A 354 10.64 -2.18 -20.49
N LEU A 355 10.05 -2.70 -19.42
CA LEU A 355 10.70 -3.68 -18.55
C LEU A 355 10.98 -5.01 -19.25
N GLU A 356 10.23 -5.38 -20.29
CA GLU A 356 10.53 -6.56 -21.11
C GLU A 356 11.55 -6.29 -22.22
N ALA A 357 11.57 -5.09 -22.80
CA ALA A 357 12.57 -4.73 -23.82
C ALA A 357 14.00 -4.80 -23.28
N GLU A 358 14.20 -4.56 -21.98
CA GLU A 358 15.49 -4.75 -21.29
C GLU A 358 15.85 -6.23 -21.05
N ASN A 359 14.92 -7.17 -21.28
CA ASN A 359 15.01 -8.58 -20.88
C ASN A 359 15.15 -9.60 -22.03
N THR A 360 15.59 -9.20 -23.24
CA THR A 360 15.91 -10.14 -24.34
C THR A 360 17.40 -10.07 -24.76
N PRO A 361 18.05 -11.18 -25.19
CA PRO A 361 18.49 -12.31 -24.38
C PRO A 361 20.04 -12.44 -24.39
N LYS A 362 20.68 -12.19 -23.24
CA LYS A 362 21.87 -12.91 -22.78
C LYS A 362 21.68 -13.16 -21.29
N GLU A 363 21.78 -14.44 -20.91
CA GLU A 363 21.77 -14.93 -19.52
C GLU A 363 20.39 -15.17 -18.91
N THR A 364 19.85 -16.34 -19.27
CA THR A 364 18.73 -17.07 -18.64
C THR A 364 19.01 -17.51 -17.18
N SER A 365 19.59 -16.65 -16.35
CA SER A 365 19.90 -16.95 -14.93
C SER A 365 19.25 -16.00 -13.92
N HIS A 366 18.62 -14.89 -14.34
CA HIS A 366 18.05 -13.89 -13.41
C HIS A 366 16.53 -13.93 -13.22
N ILE A 367 15.82 -14.78 -13.98
CA ILE A 367 14.34 -14.75 -14.05
C ILE A 367 13.68 -15.18 -12.72
N THR A 368 14.30 -16.05 -11.93
CA THR A 368 13.73 -16.49 -10.63
C THR A 368 13.68 -15.35 -9.59
N GLU A 369 14.58 -14.36 -9.71
CA GLU A 369 14.65 -13.22 -8.78
C GLU A 369 13.74 -12.06 -9.20
N GLN A 370 13.61 -11.75 -10.49
CA GLN A 370 12.82 -10.61 -10.95
C GLN A 370 11.31 -10.86 -11.05
N LEU A 371 10.88 -12.13 -11.15
CA LEU A 371 9.48 -12.49 -11.00
C LEU A 371 8.90 -12.11 -9.62
N GLN A 372 9.74 -11.71 -8.64
CA GLN A 372 9.32 -11.12 -7.35
C GLN A 372 8.53 -9.81 -7.45
N HIS A 373 8.48 -9.16 -8.62
CA HIS A 373 7.89 -7.82 -8.77
C HIS A 373 6.48 -7.74 -9.37
N TYR A 374 5.96 -8.84 -9.91
CA TYR A 374 4.63 -8.86 -10.52
C TYR A 374 3.78 -9.93 -9.85
N GLY A 375 2.89 -9.49 -8.97
CA GLY A 375 1.97 -10.37 -8.23
C GLY A 375 1.86 -10.08 -6.74
N LEU A 376 2.28 -8.90 -6.28
CA LEU A 376 1.96 -8.43 -4.94
C LEU A 376 0.62 -7.70 -5.05
N GLY A 377 -0.38 -8.12 -4.26
CA GLY A 377 -1.60 -7.34 -4.07
C GLY A 377 -1.22 -5.88 -3.81
N ASP A 378 -1.95 -4.95 -4.42
CA ASP A 378 -1.63 -3.52 -4.51
C ASP A 378 -0.96 -2.90 -3.29
N SER A 379 -1.32 -3.33 -2.08
CA SER A 379 -0.67 -2.90 -0.84
C SER A 379 0.82 -3.24 -0.77
N GLU A 380 1.30 -4.46 -1.07
CA GLU A 380 2.74 -4.78 -0.99
C GLU A 380 3.53 -4.18 -2.17
N ARG A 381 2.92 -4.03 -3.35
CA ARG A 381 3.55 -3.41 -4.53
C ARG A 381 3.70 -1.91 -4.33
N LEU A 382 2.64 -1.23 -3.88
CA LEU A 382 2.69 0.17 -3.46
C LEU A 382 3.62 0.36 -2.27
N LEU A 383 3.65 -0.54 -1.27
CA LEU A 383 4.55 -0.40 -0.13
C LEU A 383 6.02 -0.63 -0.51
N ARG A 384 6.33 -1.57 -1.41
CA ARG A 384 7.72 -1.78 -1.89
C ARG A 384 8.16 -0.72 -2.87
N GLN A 385 7.30 -0.28 -3.78
CA GLN A 385 7.58 0.85 -4.66
C GLN A 385 7.72 2.13 -3.86
N ARG A 386 6.82 2.40 -2.91
CA ARG A 386 6.95 3.52 -1.96
C ARG A 386 8.18 3.36 -1.09
N SER A 387 8.56 2.16 -0.62
CA SER A 387 9.78 1.94 0.15
C SER A 387 11.04 2.13 -0.71
N TYR A 388 11.00 1.73 -1.98
CA TYR A 388 12.09 1.92 -2.93
C TYR A 388 12.22 3.40 -3.30
N GLU A 389 11.14 4.06 -3.70
CA GLU A 389 11.07 5.50 -3.94
C GLU A 389 11.46 6.30 -2.69
N GLN A 390 11.00 5.90 -1.49
CA GLN A 390 11.43 6.51 -0.22
C GLN A 390 12.92 6.30 0.03
N GLN A 391 13.48 5.13 -0.25
CA GLN A 391 14.92 4.88 -0.12
C GLN A 391 15.75 5.65 -1.15
N HIS A 392 15.28 5.72 -2.40
CA HIS A 392 15.93 6.45 -3.49
C HIS A 392 15.88 7.96 -3.24
N PHE A 393 14.70 8.46 -2.84
CA PHE A 393 14.50 9.85 -2.47
C PHE A 393 15.30 10.21 -1.22
N ARG A 394 15.31 9.36 -0.19
CA ARG A 394 16.12 9.57 1.02
C ARG A 394 17.62 9.55 0.71
N PHE A 395 18.09 8.65 -0.14
CA PHE A 395 19.48 8.66 -0.62
C PHE A 395 19.83 9.96 -1.36
N LEU A 396 18.95 10.46 -2.23
CA LEU A 396 19.18 11.72 -2.95
C LEU A 396 19.19 12.92 -1.99
N LEU A 397 18.24 12.98 -1.05
CA LEU A 397 18.15 14.04 -0.05
C LEU A 397 19.34 14.04 0.93
N ASP A 398 19.80 12.89 1.37
CA ASP A 398 20.92 12.75 2.32
C ASP A 398 22.28 13.10 1.68
N LYS A 399 22.34 13.24 0.35
CA LYS A 399 23.53 13.70 -0.39
C LYS A 399 23.52 15.19 -0.71
N THR A 400 22.51 15.94 -0.23
CA THR A 400 22.42 17.39 -0.41
C THR A 400 22.72 18.13 0.89
N GLU A 401 23.41 19.27 0.81
CA GLU A 401 23.60 20.20 1.94
C GLU A 401 22.42 21.19 2.06
N GLU A 402 21.20 20.71 1.86
CA GLU A 402 19.96 21.48 2.00
C GLU A 402 19.06 20.81 3.05
N ILE A 403 18.31 21.61 3.81
CA ILE A 403 17.34 21.11 4.78
C ILE A 403 16.03 20.86 4.04
N PHE A 404 15.56 19.62 4.01
CA PHE A 404 14.25 19.27 3.48
C PHE A 404 13.31 18.93 4.61
N PHE A 405 12.06 19.36 4.49
CA PHE A 405 11.03 19.02 5.46
C PHE A 405 9.69 18.67 4.81
N ASN A 406 8.91 17.88 5.53
CA ASN A 406 7.54 17.54 5.18
C ASN A 406 6.66 17.59 6.43
N TYR A 407 5.64 18.44 6.42
CA TYR A 407 4.63 18.55 7.44
C TYR A 407 3.34 17.86 6.97
N ALA A 408 2.85 16.90 7.73
CA ALA A 408 1.50 16.35 7.58
C ALA A 408 0.58 16.93 8.65
N VAL A 409 -0.69 17.21 8.31
CA VAL A 409 -1.69 17.74 9.26
C VAL A 409 -2.28 16.61 10.13
N GLU A 410 -2.52 15.44 9.53
CA GLU A 410 -3.12 14.28 10.21
C GLU A 410 -2.35 12.98 9.87
N PRO A 411 -1.58 12.40 10.81
CA PRO A 411 -1.20 12.97 12.10
C PRO A 411 -0.30 14.21 11.95
N SER A 412 -0.37 15.15 12.89
CA SER A 412 0.43 16.38 12.87
C SER A 412 1.91 16.06 13.09
N ILE A 413 2.69 15.89 12.02
CA ILE A 413 4.10 15.48 12.06
C ILE A 413 4.92 16.33 11.10
N LEU A 414 6.04 16.88 11.56
CA LEU A 414 7.07 17.52 10.75
C LEU A 414 8.30 16.61 10.67
N CYS A 415 8.58 16.10 9.48
CA CYS A 415 9.74 15.27 9.18
C CYS A 415 10.85 16.09 8.52
N PHE A 416 12.11 15.82 8.86
CA PHE A 416 13.30 16.38 8.20
C PHE A 416 14.13 15.29 7.52
N ASN A 417 14.93 15.67 6.51
CA ASN A 417 16.01 14.80 6.03
C ASN A 417 17.14 14.67 7.07
N GLN A 418 18.03 13.68 6.92
CA GLN A 418 19.09 13.43 7.90
C GLN A 418 19.99 14.66 8.11
N TYR A 419 20.35 15.34 7.01
CA TYR A 419 21.11 16.60 7.08
C TYR A 419 20.37 17.66 7.91
N GLY A 420 19.08 17.87 7.69
CA GLY A 420 18.27 18.83 8.43
C GLY A 420 18.20 18.54 9.92
N ALA A 421 17.94 17.30 10.29
CA ALA A 421 17.88 16.87 11.69
C ALA A 421 19.23 17.05 12.40
N GLU A 422 20.34 16.63 11.78
CA GLU A 422 21.68 16.80 12.32
C GLU A 422 22.08 18.28 12.41
N HIS A 423 21.78 19.07 11.38
CA HIS A 423 22.17 20.48 11.29
C HIS A 423 21.38 21.35 12.27
N LEU A 424 20.08 21.08 12.44
CA LEU A 424 19.21 21.77 13.39
C LEU A 424 19.33 21.19 14.82
N SER A 425 19.98 20.03 14.98
CA SER A 425 20.03 19.30 16.26
C SER A 425 18.64 18.97 16.82
N ILE A 426 17.71 18.62 15.93
CA ILE A 426 16.34 18.18 16.23
C ILE A 426 16.12 16.77 15.66
N GLY A 427 15.23 15.99 16.24
CA GLY A 427 14.92 14.64 15.72
C GLY A 427 14.38 14.68 14.29
N ASN A 428 14.49 13.56 13.57
CA ASN A 428 13.99 13.43 12.19
C ASN A 428 12.48 13.63 12.08
N ASP A 429 11.72 13.20 13.10
CA ASP A 429 10.26 13.27 13.10
C ASP A 429 9.79 14.02 14.35
N LEU A 430 9.04 15.10 14.17
CA LEU A 430 8.49 15.93 15.24
C LEU A 430 6.96 15.88 15.21
N PHE A 431 6.38 15.25 16.23
CA PHE A 431 4.93 15.28 16.44
C PHE A 431 4.51 16.63 17.03
N GLN A 432 3.35 17.12 16.61
CA GLN A 432 2.78 18.43 17.00
C GLN A 432 3.84 19.56 16.95
N PRO A 433 4.42 19.86 15.76
CA PRO A 433 5.57 20.75 15.64
C PRO A 433 5.34 22.16 16.21
N LEU A 434 4.11 22.67 16.19
CA LEU A 434 3.76 23.98 16.76
C LEU A 434 3.88 24.04 18.30
N GLU A 435 3.82 22.88 18.97
CA GLU A 435 3.94 22.73 20.43
C GLU A 435 5.29 22.12 20.83
N ASN A 436 6.10 21.70 19.85
CA ASN A 436 7.35 21.00 20.08
C ASN A 436 8.46 21.97 20.54
N GLY A 437 8.91 21.81 21.78
CA GLY A 437 9.94 22.67 22.39
C GLY A 437 11.31 22.63 21.70
N ASN A 438 11.63 21.58 20.94
CA ASN A 438 12.89 21.52 20.18
C ASN A 438 12.81 22.36 18.91
N LEU A 439 11.67 22.37 18.21
CA LEU A 439 11.47 23.23 17.05
C LEU A 439 11.46 24.70 17.46
N LEU A 440 10.77 25.04 18.54
CA LEU A 440 10.69 26.41 19.08
C LEU A 440 12.02 26.96 19.61
N ARG A 441 13.06 26.12 19.76
CA ARG A 441 14.45 26.57 20.02
C ARG A 441 15.18 26.98 18.74
N CYS A 442 14.76 26.44 17.60
CA CYS A 442 15.38 26.66 16.30
C CYS A 442 14.67 27.74 15.48
N ILE A 443 13.37 27.91 15.64
CA ILE A 443 12.58 28.92 14.93
C ILE A 443 11.76 29.75 15.91
N ASP A 444 11.75 31.07 15.71
CA ASP A 444 10.89 31.96 16.49
C ASP A 444 9.41 31.67 16.18
N LYS A 445 8.56 31.73 17.21
CA LYS A 445 7.13 31.52 17.09
C LYS A 445 6.48 32.50 16.12
N ASP A 446 6.96 33.74 16.06
CA ASP A 446 6.44 34.75 15.13
C ASP A 446 6.75 34.40 13.67
N VAL A 447 7.94 33.85 13.41
CA VAL A 447 8.33 33.36 12.07
C VAL A 447 7.48 32.16 11.69
N LEU A 448 7.26 31.23 12.63
CA LEU A 448 6.43 30.05 12.43
C LEU A 448 4.97 30.42 12.13
N ASN A 449 4.42 31.42 12.83
CA ASN A 449 3.08 31.94 12.56
C ASN A 449 2.96 32.54 11.15
N ARG A 450 3.97 33.31 10.68
CA ARG A 450 4.00 33.83 9.31
C ARG A 450 3.99 32.72 8.25
N ILE A 451 4.69 31.60 8.51
CA ILE A 451 4.65 30.42 7.64
C ILE A 451 3.24 29.84 7.61
N VAL A 452 2.60 29.67 8.78
CA VAL A 452 1.24 29.15 8.88
C VAL A 452 0.22 30.05 8.15
N GLU A 453 0.35 31.37 8.27
CA GLU A 453 -0.49 32.32 7.53
C GLU A 453 -0.33 32.15 6.01
N LYS A 454 0.91 32.01 5.52
CA LYS A 454 1.18 31.78 4.09
C LYS A 454 0.61 30.45 3.58
N VAL A 455 0.64 29.40 4.41
CA VAL A 455 0.02 28.12 4.10
C VAL A 455 -1.50 28.25 4.00
N GLN A 456 -2.13 29.05 4.86
CA GLN A 456 -3.57 29.31 4.83
C GLN A 456 -4.01 30.19 3.65
N GLU A 457 -3.12 31.06 3.15
CA GLU A 457 -3.34 31.88 1.94
C GLU A 457 -3.23 31.07 0.64
N ALA A 458 -2.52 29.93 0.66
CA ALA A 458 -2.29 29.11 -0.53
C ALA A 458 -3.59 28.46 -1.05
N THR A 459 -3.65 28.22 -2.36
CA THR A 459 -4.80 27.58 -3.01
C THR A 459 -4.32 26.43 -3.90
N PRO A 460 -5.17 25.44 -4.25
CA PRO A 460 -4.77 24.38 -5.17
C PRO A 460 -4.25 24.88 -6.52
N ALA A 461 -4.71 26.05 -6.99
CA ALA A 461 -4.23 26.69 -8.22
C ALA A 461 -2.89 27.43 -8.06
N GLN A 462 -2.51 27.79 -6.83
CA GLN A 462 -1.25 28.45 -6.47
C GLN A 462 -0.69 27.82 -5.18
N PRO A 463 -0.09 26.62 -5.29
CA PRO A 463 0.31 25.83 -4.14
C PRO A 463 1.67 26.25 -3.55
N ASP A 464 2.47 26.97 -4.34
CA ASP A 464 3.85 27.32 -4.02
C ASP A 464 3.98 28.72 -3.43
N PHE A 465 4.82 28.87 -2.40
CA PHE A 465 5.28 30.16 -1.92
C PHE A 465 6.74 30.10 -1.46
N GLN A 466 7.38 31.27 -1.39
CA GLN A 466 8.78 31.40 -0.98
C GLN A 466 8.91 32.47 0.10
N MET A 467 9.78 32.24 1.08
CA MET A 467 10.11 33.22 2.09
C MET A 467 11.46 32.91 2.74
N ASP A 468 12.13 33.95 3.24
CA ASP A 468 13.36 33.78 3.99
C ASP A 468 13.04 33.50 5.47
N VAL A 469 13.69 32.48 6.02
CA VAL A 469 13.44 31.95 7.36
C VAL A 469 14.73 32.10 8.18
N PRO A 470 14.74 32.93 9.22
CA PRO A 470 15.84 32.93 10.18
C PRO A 470 15.71 31.72 11.11
N LEU A 471 16.78 30.93 11.23
CA LEU A 471 16.88 29.79 12.12
C LEU A 471 18.05 29.96 13.10
N THR A 472 17.82 29.60 14.36
CA THR A 472 18.84 29.57 15.42
C THR A 472 19.49 28.18 15.45
N ILE A 473 20.74 28.10 15.00
CA ILE A 473 21.51 26.85 14.97
C ILE A 473 22.77 27.04 15.81
N LYS A 474 22.98 26.18 16.81
CA LYS A 474 24.15 26.25 17.72
C LYS A 474 24.37 27.66 18.32
N GLN A 475 23.28 28.36 18.67
CA GLN A 475 23.26 29.72 19.22
C GLN A 475 23.64 30.84 18.23
N GLU A 476 23.70 30.55 16.93
CA GLU A 476 23.90 31.56 15.88
C GLU A 476 22.64 31.66 14.99
N ASN A 477 22.25 32.89 14.66
CA ASN A 477 21.17 33.13 13.70
C ASN A 477 21.70 33.00 12.28
N GLN A 478 21.10 32.10 11.51
CA GLN A 478 21.42 31.85 10.11
C GLN A 478 20.17 32.04 9.25
N TRP A 479 20.35 32.63 8.08
CA TRP A 479 19.27 32.88 7.14
C TRP A 479 19.16 31.76 6.12
N PHE A 480 17.94 31.30 5.87
CA PHE A 480 17.64 30.29 4.88
C PHE A 480 16.58 30.79 3.90
N HIS A 481 16.79 30.56 2.61
CA HIS A 481 15.78 30.77 1.60
C HIS A 481 14.88 29.54 1.56
N GLY A 482 13.61 29.71 1.89
CA GLY A 482 12.62 28.63 1.95
C GLY A 482 11.71 28.60 0.74
N ILE A 483 11.57 27.41 0.15
CA ILE A 483 10.58 27.12 -0.89
C ILE A 483 9.59 26.12 -0.31
N PHE A 484 8.31 26.45 -0.36
CA PHE A 484 7.21 25.72 0.26
C PHE A 484 6.18 25.34 -0.80
N HIS A 485 5.64 24.13 -0.69
CA HIS A 485 4.56 23.61 -1.51
C HIS A 485 3.50 23.01 -0.60
N VAL A 486 2.29 23.57 -0.65
CA VAL A 486 1.15 23.07 0.13
C VAL A 486 0.52 21.88 -0.61
N ILE A 487 0.11 20.85 0.13
CA ILE A 487 -0.45 19.61 -0.40
C ILE A 487 -1.91 19.52 0.02
N TRP A 488 -2.83 19.14 -0.86
CA TRP A 488 -4.27 18.97 -0.56
C TRP A 488 -4.71 17.51 -0.70
N THR A 489 -5.71 17.10 0.08
CA THR A 489 -6.27 15.73 0.04
C THR A 489 -7.24 15.50 -1.12
N ASN A 490 -7.83 16.57 -1.67
CA ASN A 490 -8.70 16.57 -2.86
C ASN A 490 -8.77 18.00 -3.42
N GLU A 491 -8.87 18.15 -4.75
CA GLU A 491 -8.90 19.46 -5.44
C GLU A 491 -10.09 20.37 -5.03
N ASN A 492 -11.11 19.82 -4.36
CA ASN A 492 -12.37 20.51 -4.03
C ASN A 492 -12.58 20.83 -2.52
N VAL A 493 -11.56 20.72 -1.66
CA VAL A 493 -11.72 20.94 -0.20
C VAL A 493 -10.74 22.00 0.34
N LYS A 494 -11.25 22.91 1.19
CA LYS A 494 -10.49 23.98 1.87
C LYS A 494 -9.47 23.51 2.94
N HIS A 495 -9.18 22.21 3.03
CA HIS A 495 -8.28 21.65 4.05
C HIS A 495 -7.05 21.06 3.35
N TYR A 496 -5.87 21.61 3.65
CA TYR A 496 -4.61 21.08 3.16
C TYR A 496 -4.22 19.82 3.94
N ALA A 497 -3.64 18.85 3.25
CA ALA A 497 -3.09 17.61 3.80
C ALA A 497 -1.74 17.82 4.50
N GLY A 498 -0.97 18.80 4.04
CA GLY A 498 0.40 19.01 4.50
C GLY A 498 1.13 20.12 3.77
N VAL A 499 2.40 20.29 4.09
CA VAL A 499 3.32 21.25 3.47
C VAL A 499 4.68 20.59 3.33
N MET A 500 5.21 20.53 2.11
CA MET A 500 6.59 20.11 1.88
C MET A 500 7.45 21.32 1.52
N GLY A 501 8.73 21.30 1.84
CA GLY A 501 9.60 22.39 1.46
C GLY A 501 11.07 22.10 1.66
N LYS A 502 11.87 23.06 1.20
CA LYS A 502 13.32 23.04 1.36
C LYS A 502 13.84 24.39 1.81
N LEU A 503 14.86 24.37 2.65
CA LEU A 503 15.55 25.54 3.18
C LEU A 503 17.01 25.47 2.74
N ARG A 504 17.43 26.46 1.96
CA ARG A 504 18.81 26.60 1.51
C ARG A 504 19.48 27.74 2.25
N LYS A 505 20.64 27.50 2.85
CA LYS A 505 21.40 28.54 3.55
C LYS A 505 21.77 29.68 2.59
N ILE A 506 21.58 30.91 3.04
CA ILE A 506 21.94 32.12 2.33
C ILE A 506 23.22 32.69 2.96
N ASP A 507 24.20 33.09 2.13
CA ASP A 507 25.36 33.83 2.61
C ASP A 507 24.92 35.20 3.13
N GLN A 508 25.53 35.67 4.23
CA GLN A 508 25.18 36.91 4.97
C GLN A 508 25.17 38.22 4.15
N ASN A 509 25.48 38.16 2.84
CA ASN A 509 25.40 39.28 1.91
C ASN A 509 24.03 39.42 1.19
N HIS A 510 23.05 38.55 1.47
CA HIS A 510 21.66 38.70 1.02
C HIS A 510 20.76 38.97 2.24
N MET A 511 20.56 40.24 2.60
CA MET A 511 19.43 40.63 3.43
C MET A 511 18.22 40.89 2.51
N PRO A 512 17.06 40.25 2.70
CA PRO A 512 15.83 40.67 2.04
C PRO A 512 15.41 42.07 2.51
N ASP A 513 14.95 42.91 1.57
CA ASP A 513 14.66 44.35 1.72
C ASP A 513 13.54 44.73 2.72
N THR A 514 12.97 43.78 3.46
CA THR A 514 11.77 44.00 4.29
C THR A 514 12.03 44.26 5.77
N GLU A 515 13.27 44.22 6.25
CA GLU A 515 13.61 44.59 7.66
C GLU A 515 14.74 45.65 7.73
N ARG A 516 14.76 46.59 6.79
CA ARG A 516 15.36 47.92 7.03
C ARG A 516 14.28 48.87 7.53
N THR A 517 13.95 48.80 8.81
CA THR A 517 13.46 49.96 9.57
C THR A 517 13.66 49.77 11.06
#